data_AF-A0A3M2SSY8-F1
#
_entry.id   AF-A0A3M2SSY8-F1
#
_cell.length_a   1.000
_cell.length_b   1.000
_cell.length_c   1.000
_cell.angle_alpha   90.00
_cell.angle_beta   90.00
_cell.angle_gamma   90.00
#
_symmetry.space_group_name_H-M   'P 1'
#
loop_
_entity.id
_entity.type
_entity.pdbx_description
1 polymer ?
#
loop_
_entity_poly.entity_id
_entity_poly.type
_entity_poly.pdbx_seq_one_letter_code
_entity_poly.pdbx_strand_id
1 'polypeptide(L)'
;MLTSPPSKRPQRRLNADEKRRLVQDLAKNISTGELAKTYGISRRAVQMIAARLHRDPIARIETKVLGVRLESDEMRALDVQAGRFGMTRAAFAKKALRRASGFFDPDDDLIEIGAELSKEVRRVGNNLNQLAYHANRKALVSGSAEISPHDLATIVAMRDELKAVSDLVSKLIVTKARRRKARLDQILKALD
;
A
#
# COMPACT_ATOMS: atom_id res chain seq x y z
N MET A 1 20.76 27.89 -42.24
CA MET A 1 19.39 27.95 -41.69
C MET A 1 19.06 26.59 -41.08
N LEU A 2 19.14 26.46 -39.75
CA LEU A 2 18.83 25.23 -39.04
C LEU A 2 17.36 25.28 -38.61
N THR A 3 16.51 24.48 -39.25
CA THR A 3 15.11 24.30 -38.86
C THR A 3 15.04 23.49 -37.57
N SER A 4 14.53 24.11 -36.51
CA SER A 4 14.19 23.44 -35.25
C SER A 4 13.19 22.30 -35.48
N PRO A 5 13.32 21.15 -34.80
CA PRO A 5 12.35 20.07 -34.91
C PRO A 5 10.99 20.50 -34.33
N PRO A 6 9.86 20.00 -34.89
CA PRO A 6 8.53 20.47 -34.55
C PRO A 6 8.19 20.26 -33.07
N SER A 7 7.53 21.26 -32.50
CA SER A 7 7.15 21.35 -31.08
C SER A 7 6.26 20.18 -30.64
N LYS A 8 6.48 19.74 -29.39
CA LYS A 8 5.71 18.69 -28.68
C LYS A 8 4.20 18.87 -28.91
N ARG A 9 3.54 17.83 -29.44
CA ARG A 9 2.07 17.73 -29.49
C ARG A 9 1.48 18.10 -28.12
N PRO A 10 0.43 18.94 -28.04
CA PRO A 10 -0.16 19.32 -26.77
C PRO A 10 -0.62 18.06 -26.02
N GLN A 11 -0.15 17.88 -24.78
CA GLN A 11 -0.56 16.76 -23.94
C GLN A 11 -2.06 16.88 -23.64
N ARG A 12 -2.86 15.97 -24.20
CA ARG A 12 -4.30 15.87 -23.91
C ARG A 12 -4.52 15.77 -22.41
N ARG A 13 -5.34 16.67 -21.87
CA ARG A 13 -5.74 16.66 -20.46
C ARG A 13 -7.05 15.90 -20.34
N LEU A 14 -7.05 14.85 -19.53
CA LEU A 14 -8.26 14.08 -19.26
C LEU A 14 -9.26 14.89 -18.43
N ASN A 15 -10.54 14.80 -18.76
CA ASN A 15 -11.62 15.31 -17.93
C ASN A 15 -11.87 14.38 -16.71
N ALA A 16 -12.80 14.77 -15.83
CA ALA A 16 -13.08 14.02 -14.60
C ALA A 16 -13.61 12.60 -14.87
N ASP A 17 -14.45 12.43 -15.89
CA ASP A 17 -15.04 11.13 -16.25
C ASP A 17 -14.02 10.19 -16.89
N GLU A 18 -13.19 10.71 -17.79
CA GLU A 18 -12.10 9.99 -18.41
C GLU A 18 -11.06 9.54 -17.37
N LYS A 19 -10.77 10.38 -16.36
CA LYS A 19 -9.93 9.97 -15.22
C LYS A 19 -10.57 8.84 -14.44
N ARG A 20 -11.88 8.91 -14.14
CA ARG A 20 -12.60 7.85 -13.41
C ARG A 20 -12.56 6.51 -14.17
N ARG A 21 -12.80 6.53 -15.48
CA ARG A 21 -12.72 5.33 -16.32
C ARG A 21 -11.30 4.77 -16.40
N LEU A 22 -10.30 5.64 -16.56
CA LEU A 22 -8.89 5.24 -16.54
C LEU A 22 -8.51 4.57 -15.21
N VAL A 23 -9.03 5.07 -14.08
CA VAL A 23 -8.82 4.44 -12.75
C VAL A 23 -9.44 3.04 -12.70
N GLN A 24 -10.66 2.87 -13.21
CA GLN A 24 -11.31 1.55 -13.25
C GLN A 24 -10.56 0.58 -14.16
N ASP A 25 -10.05 1.05 -15.30
CA ASP A 25 -9.29 0.23 -16.23
C ASP A 25 -7.89 -0.12 -15.73
N LEU A 26 -7.26 0.77 -14.95
CA LEU A 26 -6.04 0.47 -14.20
C LEU A 26 -6.25 -0.67 -13.19
N ALA A 27 -7.42 -0.76 -12.56
CA ALA A 27 -7.75 -1.85 -11.63
C ALA A 27 -7.93 -3.21 -12.33
N LYS A 28 -8.13 -3.22 -13.66
CA LYS A 28 -8.27 -4.44 -14.46
C LYS A 28 -6.94 -4.99 -15.00
N ASN A 29 -5.80 -4.47 -14.53
CA ASN A 29 -4.45 -4.84 -14.98
C ASN A 29 -4.21 -4.69 -16.50
N ILE A 30 -4.91 -3.76 -17.16
CA ILE A 30 -4.65 -3.43 -18.57
C ILE A 30 -3.28 -2.74 -18.69
N SER A 31 -2.52 -3.04 -19.74
CA SER A 31 -1.16 -2.51 -19.88
C SER A 31 -1.16 -0.98 -20.02
N THR A 32 -0.16 -0.32 -19.41
CA THR A 32 -0.03 1.15 -19.50
C THR A 32 0.11 1.66 -20.93
N GLY A 33 0.61 0.83 -21.84
CA GLY A 33 0.73 1.13 -23.27
C GLY A 33 -0.61 1.14 -23.99
N GLU A 34 -1.51 0.20 -23.66
CA GLU A 34 -2.88 0.17 -24.19
C GLU A 34 -3.70 1.32 -23.63
N LEU A 35 -3.64 1.57 -22.33
CA LEU A 35 -4.32 2.70 -21.70
C LEU A 35 -3.86 4.05 -22.29
N ALA A 36 -2.57 4.22 -22.57
CA ALA A 36 -2.05 5.41 -23.22
C ALA A 36 -2.67 5.63 -24.61
N LYS A 37 -2.85 4.56 -25.40
CA LYS A 37 -3.49 4.62 -26.72
C LYS A 37 -4.98 4.93 -26.60
N THR A 38 -5.70 4.19 -25.77
CA THR A 38 -7.16 4.33 -25.56
C THR A 38 -7.54 5.74 -25.11
N TYR A 39 -6.78 6.30 -24.17
CA TYR A 39 -7.06 7.62 -23.61
C TYR A 39 -6.32 8.76 -24.32
N GLY A 40 -5.49 8.47 -25.33
CA GLY A 40 -4.72 9.46 -26.08
C GLY A 40 -3.75 10.27 -25.23
N ILE A 41 -3.18 9.67 -24.19
CA ILE A 41 -2.25 10.29 -23.24
C ILE A 41 -0.89 9.60 -23.26
N SER A 42 0.15 10.27 -22.75
CA SER A 42 1.47 9.65 -22.64
C SER A 42 1.49 8.51 -21.61
N ARG A 43 2.35 7.50 -21.81
CA ARG A 43 2.59 6.43 -20.82
C ARG A 43 2.99 6.98 -19.45
N ARG A 44 3.77 8.08 -19.42
CA ARG A 44 4.15 8.78 -18.18
C ARG A 44 2.93 9.36 -17.43
N ALA A 45 1.93 9.84 -18.15
CA ALA A 45 0.69 10.33 -17.54
C ALA A 45 -0.11 9.20 -16.89
N VAL A 46 -0.21 8.03 -17.55
CA VAL A 46 -0.83 6.82 -16.96
C VAL A 46 -0.10 6.42 -15.68
N GLN A 47 1.24 6.33 -15.72
CA GLN A 47 2.06 5.97 -14.55
C GLN A 47 1.92 6.97 -13.39
N MET A 48 1.88 8.27 -13.67
CA MET A 48 1.66 9.29 -12.64
C MET A 48 0.28 9.18 -12.00
N ILE A 49 -0.76 8.89 -12.77
CA ILE A 49 -2.12 8.70 -12.26
C ILE A 49 -2.20 7.44 -11.40
N ALA A 50 -1.60 6.33 -11.85
CA ALA A 50 -1.49 5.09 -11.07
C ALA A 50 -0.72 5.31 -9.76
N ALA A 51 0.43 6.00 -9.80
CA ALA A 51 1.21 6.31 -8.61
C ALA A 51 0.44 7.20 -7.61
N ARG A 52 -0.42 8.09 -8.10
CA ARG A 52 -1.28 8.93 -7.26
C ARG A 52 -2.40 8.13 -6.61
N LEU A 53 -3.00 7.17 -7.32
CA LEU A 53 -3.98 6.23 -6.75
C LEU A 53 -3.41 5.42 -5.58
N HIS A 54 -2.17 4.96 -5.71
CA HIS A 54 -1.51 4.26 -4.61
C HIS A 54 -1.16 5.15 -3.40
N ARG A 55 -1.14 6.49 -3.57
CA ARG A 55 -0.93 7.44 -2.47
C ARG A 55 -2.22 7.91 -1.80
N ASP A 56 -3.36 7.88 -2.50
CA ASP A 56 -4.63 8.42 -2.01
C ASP A 56 -5.62 7.33 -1.50
N PRO A 57 -5.33 6.65 -0.37
CA PRO A 57 -6.39 6.08 0.45
C PRO A 57 -6.39 6.64 1.88
N ILE A 58 -5.81 7.82 2.13
CA ILE A 58 -6.24 8.60 3.30
C ILE A 58 -7.55 9.25 2.89
N ALA A 59 -8.62 8.45 2.88
CA ALA A 59 -9.99 8.95 2.87
C ALA A 59 -10.07 10.13 3.84
N ARG A 60 -10.80 11.20 3.51
CA ARG A 60 -11.09 12.26 4.48
C ARG A 60 -11.83 11.62 5.66
N ILE A 61 -11.08 11.22 6.69
CA ILE A 61 -11.63 10.60 7.89
C ILE A 61 -12.41 11.70 8.61
N GLU A 62 -13.70 11.51 8.81
CA GLU A 62 -14.50 12.37 9.66
C GLU A 62 -13.91 12.32 11.08
N THR A 63 -13.54 13.48 11.63
CA THR A 63 -12.96 13.57 12.97
C THR A 63 -13.97 14.22 13.93
N LYS A 64 -14.05 13.69 15.15
CA LYS A 64 -14.90 14.22 16.22
C LYS A 64 -14.03 14.53 17.46
N VAL A 65 -14.42 15.54 18.22
CA VAL A 65 -13.74 15.94 19.46
C VAL A 65 -14.35 15.20 20.65
N LEU A 66 -13.50 14.63 21.49
CA LEU A 66 -13.88 14.06 22.79
C LEU A 66 -13.44 15.02 23.89
N GLY A 67 -14.40 15.59 24.63
CA GLY A 67 -14.14 16.40 25.81
C GLY A 67 -14.27 15.58 27.09
N VAL A 68 -13.21 15.51 27.88
CA VAL A 68 -13.18 14.84 29.19
C VAL A 68 -12.65 15.82 30.22
N ARG A 69 -13.28 15.88 31.40
CA ARG A 69 -12.75 16.61 32.55
C ARG A 69 -11.88 15.67 33.36
N LEU A 70 -10.67 16.13 33.68
CA LEU A 70 -9.70 15.43 34.50
C LEU A 70 -9.26 16.36 35.61
N GLU A 71 -8.98 15.80 36.78
CA GLU A 71 -8.31 16.51 37.85
C GLU A 71 -6.88 16.89 37.46
N SER A 72 -6.31 17.86 38.19
CA SER A 72 -4.96 18.34 37.89
C SER A 72 -3.91 17.23 38.02
N ASP A 73 -4.11 16.28 38.94
CA ASP A 73 -3.18 15.18 39.19
C ASP A 73 -3.27 14.12 38.09
N GLU A 74 -4.48 13.79 37.65
CA GLU A 74 -4.72 12.92 36.49
C GLU A 74 -4.09 13.51 35.22
N MET A 75 -4.21 14.84 35.06
CA MET A 75 -3.64 15.53 33.91
C MET A 75 -2.11 15.49 33.91
N ARG A 76 -1.49 15.70 35.08
CA ARG A 76 -0.04 15.56 35.26
C ARG A 76 0.43 14.13 35.01
N ALA A 77 -0.31 13.13 35.49
CA ALA A 77 0.02 11.73 35.25
C ALA A 77 0.02 11.41 33.75
N LEU A 78 -0.96 11.95 33.00
CA LEU A 78 -1.01 11.78 31.54
C LEU A 78 0.18 12.44 30.83
N ASP A 79 0.59 13.63 31.26
CA ASP A 79 1.77 14.32 30.71
C ASP A 79 3.05 13.53 30.93
N VAL A 80 3.23 12.97 32.13
CA VAL A 80 4.40 12.13 32.45
C VAL A 80 4.45 10.92 31.53
N GLN A 81 3.31 10.25 31.30
CA GLN A 81 3.27 9.11 30.37
C GLN A 81 3.56 9.54 28.93
N ALA A 82 2.93 10.62 28.46
CA ALA A 82 3.18 11.14 27.11
C ALA A 82 4.67 11.48 26.89
N GLY A 83 5.30 12.10 27.90
CA GLY A 83 6.72 12.44 27.91
C GLY A 83 7.63 11.21 27.80
N ARG A 84 7.32 10.11 28.49
CA ARG A 84 8.08 8.84 28.40
C ARG A 84 8.15 8.27 26.98
N PHE A 85 7.14 8.55 26.16
CA PHE A 85 7.08 8.11 24.76
C PHE A 85 7.46 9.20 23.76
N GLY A 86 7.89 10.38 24.21
CA GLY A 86 8.20 11.52 23.33
C GLY A 86 6.98 12.01 22.52
N MET A 87 5.77 11.79 23.03
CA MET A 87 4.52 12.11 22.35
C MET A 87 3.88 13.35 22.95
N THR A 88 3.07 14.06 22.16
CA THR A 88 2.15 15.06 22.73
C THR A 88 1.09 14.34 23.56
N ARG A 89 0.56 15.02 24.58
CA ARG A 89 -0.54 14.54 25.42
C ARG A 89 -1.71 14.00 24.59
N ALA A 90 -2.15 14.76 23.58
CA ALA A 90 -3.26 14.38 22.72
C ALA A 90 -2.94 13.14 21.85
N ALA A 91 -1.72 13.03 21.35
CA ALA A 91 -1.30 11.86 20.57
C ALA A 91 -1.26 10.60 21.45
N PHE A 92 -0.71 10.72 22.66
CA PHE A 92 -0.68 9.62 23.63
C PHE A 92 -2.09 9.19 24.03
N ALA A 93 -2.96 10.14 24.43
CA ALA A 93 -4.35 9.87 24.80
C ALA A 93 -5.12 9.20 23.66
N LYS A 94 -4.97 9.70 22.43
CA LYS A 94 -5.57 9.09 21.24
C LYS A 94 -5.06 7.66 21.02
N LYS A 95 -3.76 7.41 21.14
CA LYS A 95 -3.15 6.08 20.97
C LYS A 95 -3.64 5.11 22.04
N ALA A 96 -3.73 5.56 23.29
CA ALA A 96 -4.27 4.80 24.41
C ALA A 96 -5.75 4.45 24.21
N LEU A 97 -6.59 5.43 23.87
CA LEU A 97 -8.02 5.22 23.59
C LEU A 97 -8.23 4.28 22.40
N ARG A 98 -7.50 4.46 21.29
CA ARG A 98 -7.57 3.53 20.15
C ARG A 98 -7.23 2.10 20.57
N ARG A 99 -6.18 1.93 21.38
CA ARG A 99 -5.81 0.62 21.93
C ARG A 99 -6.89 0.03 22.82
N ALA A 100 -7.48 0.82 23.71
CA ALA A 100 -8.55 0.40 24.63
C ALA A 100 -9.88 0.11 23.90
N SER A 101 -10.17 0.80 22.81
CA SER A 101 -11.35 0.58 21.97
C SER A 101 -11.14 -0.51 20.91
N GLY A 102 -10.01 -1.22 20.94
CA GLY A 102 -9.70 -2.30 20.01
C GLY A 102 -9.46 -1.87 18.56
N PHE A 103 -9.25 -0.59 18.30
CA PHE A 103 -8.84 -0.13 16.97
C PHE A 103 -7.48 -0.70 16.62
N PHE A 104 -7.35 -1.13 15.35
CA PHE A 104 -6.06 -1.51 14.81
C PHE A 104 -5.18 -0.25 14.69
N ASP A 105 -4.25 -0.13 15.62
CA ASP A 105 -3.04 0.64 15.42
C ASP A 105 -1.98 -0.36 14.93
N PRO A 106 -1.45 -0.21 13.70
CA PRO A 106 -0.27 -0.96 13.33
C PRO A 106 0.82 -0.53 14.31
N ASP A 107 1.21 -1.45 15.18
CA ASP A 107 2.38 -1.25 16.04
C ASP A 107 3.59 -0.94 15.15
N ASP A 108 4.60 -0.24 15.67
CA ASP A 108 5.78 0.12 14.86
C ASP A 108 6.42 -1.14 14.22
N ASP A 109 6.41 -2.28 14.93
CA ASP A 109 6.78 -3.60 14.40
C ASP A 109 5.97 -4.03 13.15
N LEU A 110 4.65 -3.77 13.14
CA LEU A 110 3.77 -4.12 12.01
C LEU A 110 4.00 -3.20 10.82
N ILE A 111 4.38 -1.95 11.05
CA ILE A 111 4.79 -1.02 10.00
C ILE A 111 6.09 -1.51 9.36
N GLU A 112 7.06 -1.92 10.17
CA GLU A 112 8.34 -2.45 9.70
C GLU A 112 8.17 -3.76 8.92
N ILE A 113 7.41 -4.72 9.47
CA ILE A 113 7.07 -5.97 8.78
C ILE A 113 6.30 -5.68 7.48
N GLY A 114 5.39 -4.70 7.49
CA GLY A 114 4.67 -4.28 6.28
C GLY A 114 5.58 -3.66 5.22
N ALA A 115 6.61 -2.93 5.63
CA ALA A 115 7.62 -2.36 4.74
C ALA A 115 8.52 -3.43 4.13
N GLU A 116 8.94 -4.41 4.94
CA GLU A 116 9.74 -5.56 4.49
C GLU A 116 8.94 -6.46 3.53
N LEU A 117 7.70 -6.76 3.87
CA LEU A 117 6.73 -7.43 3.00
C LEU A 117 6.57 -6.69 1.66
N SER A 118 6.47 -5.36 1.70
CA SER A 118 6.35 -4.55 0.48
C SER A 118 7.60 -4.61 -0.40
N LYS A 119 8.80 -4.75 0.20
CA LYS A 119 10.05 -4.97 -0.55
C LYS A 119 10.05 -6.34 -1.22
N GLU A 120 9.64 -7.38 -0.50
CA GLU A 120 9.56 -8.74 -1.05
C GLU A 120 8.57 -8.85 -2.21
N VAL A 121 7.37 -8.28 -2.06
CA VAL A 121 6.39 -8.23 -3.15
C VAL A 121 6.93 -7.47 -4.37
N ARG A 122 7.68 -6.38 -4.17
CA ARG A 122 8.35 -5.67 -5.27
C ARG A 122 9.42 -6.52 -5.95
N ARG A 123 10.18 -7.32 -5.20
CA ARG A 123 11.18 -8.24 -5.74
C ARG A 123 10.53 -9.28 -6.64
N VAL A 124 9.45 -9.91 -6.17
CA VAL A 124 8.64 -10.85 -6.97
C VAL A 124 8.10 -10.16 -8.25
N GLY A 125 7.52 -8.96 -8.13
CA GLY A 125 7.01 -8.22 -9.28
C GLY A 125 8.08 -7.83 -10.31
N ASN A 126 9.29 -7.48 -9.85
CA ASN A 126 10.42 -7.19 -10.74
C ASN A 126 10.88 -8.43 -11.50
N ASN A 127 10.94 -9.58 -10.83
CA ASN A 127 11.32 -10.83 -11.49
C ASN A 127 10.26 -11.27 -12.51
N LEU A 128 8.98 -11.11 -12.21
CA LEU A 128 7.88 -11.37 -13.16
C LEU A 128 7.98 -10.46 -14.40
N ASN A 129 8.30 -9.18 -14.21
CA ASN A 129 8.53 -8.24 -15.33
C ASN A 129 9.71 -8.66 -16.22
N GLN A 130 10.78 -9.19 -15.62
CA GLN A 130 11.93 -9.70 -16.39
C GLN A 130 11.55 -10.92 -17.21
N LEU A 131 10.78 -11.86 -16.64
CA LEU A 131 10.27 -13.01 -17.38
C LEU A 131 9.36 -12.59 -18.54
N ALA A 132 8.42 -11.66 -18.30
CA ALA A 132 7.55 -11.13 -19.34
C ALA A 132 8.36 -10.44 -20.46
N TYR A 133 9.38 -9.66 -20.10
CA TYR A 133 10.28 -9.04 -21.07
C TYR A 133 11.04 -10.09 -21.89
N HIS A 134 11.54 -11.15 -21.23
CA HIS A 134 12.29 -12.21 -21.88
C HIS A 134 11.42 -13.04 -22.83
N ALA A 135 10.19 -13.36 -22.41
CA ALA A 135 9.19 -14.04 -23.24
C ALA A 135 8.79 -13.20 -24.45
N ASN A 136 8.52 -11.90 -24.27
CA ASN A 136 8.21 -10.98 -25.37
C ASN A 136 9.38 -10.85 -26.35
N ARG A 137 10.62 -10.78 -25.85
CA ARG A 137 11.82 -10.70 -26.69
C ARG A 137 12.05 -11.99 -27.48
N LYS A 138 11.82 -13.16 -26.89
CA LYS A 138 11.84 -14.44 -27.61
C LYS A 138 10.78 -14.47 -28.71
N ALA A 139 9.53 -14.12 -28.39
CA ALA A 139 8.44 -14.06 -29.37
C ALA A 139 8.74 -13.14 -30.56
N LEU A 140 9.40 -12.00 -30.33
CA LEU A 140 9.83 -11.08 -31.38
C LEU A 140 10.93 -11.65 -32.30
N VAL A 141 11.77 -12.56 -31.81
CA VAL A 141 12.93 -13.10 -32.53
C VAL A 141 12.61 -14.45 -33.19
N SER A 142 11.86 -15.32 -32.53
CA SER A 142 11.57 -16.69 -32.98
C SER A 142 10.13 -16.90 -33.47
N GLY A 143 9.25 -15.90 -33.38
CA GLY A 143 7.84 -16.02 -33.80
C GLY A 143 6.95 -16.86 -32.87
N SER A 144 7.50 -17.45 -31.81
CA SER A 144 6.77 -18.22 -30.80
C SER A 144 7.01 -17.67 -29.39
N ALA A 145 5.93 -17.54 -28.61
CA ALA A 145 5.96 -17.08 -27.22
C ALA A 145 5.92 -18.25 -26.24
N GLU A 146 6.71 -19.30 -26.48
CA GLU A 146 6.73 -20.45 -25.59
C GLU A 146 7.52 -20.14 -24.31
N ILE A 147 6.86 -20.31 -23.17
CA ILE A 147 7.48 -20.20 -21.84
C ILE A 147 8.45 -21.36 -21.70
N SER A 148 9.75 -21.06 -21.52
CA SER A 148 10.73 -22.12 -21.37
C SER A 148 10.58 -22.86 -20.04
N PRO A 149 11.03 -24.12 -19.93
CA PRO A 149 11.01 -24.85 -18.66
C PRO A 149 11.71 -24.10 -17.51
N HIS A 150 12.75 -23.33 -17.82
CA HIS A 150 13.43 -22.46 -16.87
C HIS A 150 12.53 -21.30 -16.41
N ASP A 151 11.84 -20.64 -17.34
CA ASP A 151 10.89 -19.56 -17.03
C ASP A 151 9.73 -20.08 -16.18
N LEU A 152 9.22 -21.28 -16.48
CA LEU A 152 8.17 -21.95 -15.70
C LEU A 152 8.65 -22.30 -14.28
N ALA A 153 9.86 -22.84 -14.12
CA ALA A 153 10.45 -23.12 -12.81
C ALA A 153 10.60 -21.82 -11.99
N THR A 154 10.99 -20.73 -12.64
CA THR A 154 11.11 -19.41 -12.00
C THR A 154 9.74 -18.87 -11.55
N ILE A 155 8.69 -19.04 -12.37
CA ILE A 155 7.30 -18.67 -12.01
C ILE A 155 6.81 -19.48 -10.80
N VAL A 156 7.07 -20.80 -10.80
CA VAL A 156 6.70 -21.68 -9.68
C VAL A 156 7.39 -21.25 -8.39
N ALA A 157 8.70 -20.96 -8.45
CA ALA A 157 9.45 -20.48 -7.29
C ALA A 157 8.89 -19.15 -6.75
N MET A 158 8.56 -18.19 -7.62
CA MET A 158 7.93 -16.92 -7.23
C MET A 158 6.56 -17.10 -6.58
N ARG A 159 5.74 -18.02 -7.11
CA ARG A 159 4.43 -18.36 -6.54
C ARG A 159 4.58 -18.93 -5.13
N ASP A 160 5.53 -19.84 -4.93
CA ASP A 160 5.73 -20.52 -3.66
C ASP A 160 6.28 -19.55 -2.60
N GLU A 161 7.18 -18.64 -3.00
CA GLU A 161 7.66 -17.53 -2.16
C GLU A 161 6.52 -16.58 -1.76
N LEU A 162 5.68 -16.18 -2.71
CA LEU A 162 4.53 -15.32 -2.42
C LEU A 162 3.53 -15.99 -1.47
N LYS A 163 3.34 -17.31 -1.59
CA LYS A 163 2.49 -18.10 -0.69
C LYS A 163 3.06 -18.15 0.72
N ALA A 164 4.36 -18.42 0.87
CA ALA A 164 5.04 -18.43 2.17
C ALA A 164 4.92 -17.07 2.89
N VAL A 165 5.10 -15.98 2.13
CA VAL A 165 4.94 -14.61 2.62
C VAL A 165 3.49 -14.34 3.04
N SER A 166 2.50 -14.76 2.24
CA SER A 166 1.07 -14.62 2.58
C SER A 166 0.69 -15.39 3.86
N ASP A 167 1.21 -16.60 4.04
CA ASP A 167 0.98 -17.42 5.22
C ASP A 167 1.58 -16.79 6.48
N LEU A 168 2.79 -16.20 6.36
CA LEU A 168 3.44 -15.50 7.46
C LEU A 168 2.61 -14.29 7.92
N VAL A 169 2.14 -13.48 6.97
CA VAL A 169 1.28 -12.31 7.25
C VAL A 169 -0.02 -12.74 7.92
N SER A 170 -0.67 -13.79 7.40
CA SER A 170 -1.91 -14.32 7.97
C SER A 170 -1.71 -14.78 9.42
N LYS A 171 -0.64 -15.52 9.72
CA LYS A 171 -0.29 -15.96 11.08
C LYS A 171 0.00 -14.79 12.02
N LEU A 172 0.72 -13.77 11.54
CA LEU A 172 1.05 -12.58 12.31
C LEU A 172 -0.22 -11.80 12.70
N ILE A 173 -1.11 -11.57 11.74
CA ILE A 173 -2.39 -10.88 11.94
C ILE A 173 -3.22 -11.63 12.98
N VAL A 174 -3.41 -12.94 12.82
CA VAL A 174 -4.19 -13.77 13.75
C VAL A 174 -3.60 -13.74 15.16
N THR A 175 -2.28 -13.88 15.28
CA THR A 175 -1.59 -13.92 16.59
C THR A 175 -1.69 -12.57 17.31
N LYS A 176 -1.43 -11.47 16.60
CA LYS A 176 -1.52 -10.12 17.17
C LYS A 176 -2.98 -9.77 17.52
N ALA A 177 -3.95 -10.15 16.69
CA ALA A 177 -5.37 -9.96 16.97
C ALA A 177 -5.82 -10.71 18.24
N ARG A 178 -5.41 -11.98 18.41
CA ARG A 178 -5.69 -12.78 19.62
C ARG A 178 -5.09 -12.17 20.88
N ARG A 179 -3.79 -11.79 20.85
CA ARG A 179 -3.13 -11.15 22.00
C ARG A 179 -3.79 -9.82 22.36
N ARG A 180 -4.24 -9.06 21.37
CA ARG A 180 -4.92 -7.77 21.59
C ARG A 180 -6.30 -7.97 22.22
N LYS A 181 -7.10 -8.93 21.73
CA LYS A 181 -8.38 -9.31 22.35
C LYS A 181 -8.19 -9.69 23.83
N ALA A 182 -7.23 -10.57 24.12
CA ALA A 182 -6.96 -10.98 25.50
C ALA A 182 -6.56 -9.80 26.42
N ARG A 183 -5.76 -8.85 25.91
CA ARG A 183 -5.38 -7.65 26.66
C ARG A 183 -6.55 -6.70 26.89
N LEU A 184 -7.44 -6.55 25.91
CA LEU A 184 -8.67 -5.76 26.07
C LEU A 184 -9.58 -6.37 27.12
N ASP A 185 -9.80 -7.68 27.06
CA ASP A 185 -10.62 -8.39 28.04
C ASP A 185 -10.06 -8.22 29.46
N GLN A 186 -8.74 -8.17 29.63
CA GLN A 186 -8.09 -7.86 30.92
C GLN A 186 -8.33 -6.42 31.38
N ILE A 187 -8.21 -5.44 30.46
CA ILE A 187 -8.44 -4.03 30.80
C ILE A 187 -9.92 -3.81 31.18
N LEU A 188 -10.85 -4.35 30.39
CA LEU A 188 -12.29 -4.23 30.66
C LEU A 188 -12.66 -4.85 32.00
N LYS A 189 -12.13 -6.05 32.31
CA LYS A 189 -12.32 -6.68 33.63
C LYS A 189 -11.74 -5.89 34.80
N ALA A 190 -10.73 -5.05 34.56
CA ALA A 190 -10.14 -4.21 35.60
C ALA A 190 -10.90 -2.89 35.80
N LEU A 191 -11.90 -2.61 34.95
CA LEU A 191 -12.80 -1.46 35.07
C LEU A 191 -14.12 -1.82 35.79
N ASP A 192 -14.42 -3.12 35.94
CA ASP A 192 -15.50 -3.68 36.77
C ASP A 192 -15.05 -3.85 38.23
#